data_AF-A0A1W9M4X0-F1
#
_entry.id   AF-A0A1W9M4X0-F1
#
_cell.length_a   1.000
_cell.length_b   1.000
_cell.length_c   1.000
_cell.angle_alpha   90.00
_cell.angle_beta   90.00
_cell.angle_gamma   90.00
#
_symmetry.space_group_name_H-M   'P 1'
#
loop_
_entity.id
_entity.type
_entity.pdbx_description
1 polymer ?
#
loop_
_entity_poly.entity_id
_entity_poly.type
_entity_poly.pdbx_seq_one_letter_code
_entity_poly.pdbx_strand_id
1 'polypeptide(L)' 'MAEQRTTVVLNSRDLAEAMEAAGARTKREAIEAGLRLLISEARRSALRRDLGSFDLDLDLYRLRRQRNGG' A
#
# COMPACT_ATOMS: atom_id res chain seq x y z
N MET A 1 15.90 -14.35 -6.68
CA MET A 1 15.39 -13.65 -5.49
C MET A 1 16.07 -14.27 -4.28
N ALA A 2 16.68 -13.48 -3.40
CA ALA A 2 17.29 -14.02 -2.19
C ALA A 2 16.20 -14.30 -1.15
N GLU A 3 16.15 -15.53 -0.62
CA GLU A 3 15.26 -15.89 0.48
C GLU A 3 15.99 -15.65 1.81
N GLN A 4 15.35 -14.96 2.75
CA GLN A 4 15.89 -14.69 4.08
C GLN A 4 15.04 -15.39 5.13
N ARG A 5 15.68 -16.19 6.00
CA ARG A 5 15.03 -16.83 7.14
C ARG A 5 15.22 -15.97 8.39
N THR A 6 14.16 -15.78 9.15
CA THR A 6 14.19 -15.00 10.39
C THR A 6 13.19 -15.57 11.38
N THR A 7 13.59 -15.67 12.65
CA THR A 7 12.72 -16.08 13.76
C THR A 7 12.19 -14.83 14.45
N VAL A 8 10.87 -14.73 14.57
CA VAL A 8 10.19 -13.62 15.24
C VAL A 8 9.14 -14.17 16.21
N VAL A 9 8.92 -13.46 17.31
CA VAL A 9 7.84 -13.77 18.26
C VAL A 9 6.64 -12.90 17.89
N LEU A 10 5.50 -13.54 17.60
CA LEU A 10 4.26 -12.88 17.21
C LEU A 10 3.15 -13.26 18.19
N ASN A 11 2.22 -12.34 18.44
CA ASN A 11 0.99 -12.68 19.13
C ASN A 11 0.20 -13.68 18.28
N SER A 12 -0.21 -14.79 18.89
CA SER A 12 -0.90 -15.87 18.19
C SER A 12 -2.30 -15.47 17.71
N ARG A 13 -2.98 -14.57 18.42
CA ARG A 13 -4.32 -14.08 18.06
C ARG A 13 -4.25 -13.17 16.84
N ASP A 14 -3.37 -12.17 16.88
CA ASP A 14 -3.19 -11.23 15.77
C ASP A 14 -2.74 -11.94 14.49
N LEU A 15 -1.87 -12.96 14.62
CA LEU A 15 -1.44 -13.77 13.47
C LEU A 15 -2.60 -14.59 12.88
N ALA A 16 -3.47 -15.15 13.72
CA ALA A 16 -4.63 -15.91 13.25
C ALA A 16 -5.63 -14.99 12.52
N GLU A 17 -5.91 -13.82 13.09
CA GLU A 17 -6.78 -12.82 12.47
C GLU A 17 -6.19 -12.31 11.15
N ALA A 18 -4.90 -12.01 11.11
CA ALA A 18 -4.22 -11.61 9.88
C ALA A 18 -4.25 -12.72 8.81
N MET A 19 -4.09 -13.99 9.21
CA MET A 19 -4.20 -15.13 8.29
C MET A 19 -5.62 -15.26 7.71
N GLU A 20 -6.65 -15.11 8.54
CA GLU A 20 -8.04 -15.15 8.10
C GLU A 20 -8.37 -13.98 7.16
N ALA A 21 -8.03 -12.75 7.56
CA ALA A 21 -8.25 -11.55 6.77
C ALA A 21 -7.51 -11.57 5.43
N ALA A 22 -6.31 -12.15 5.39
CA ALA A 22 -5.52 -12.30 4.16
C ALA A 22 -5.88 -13.55 3.34
N GLY A 23 -6.73 -14.46 3.84
CA GLY A 23 -6.98 -15.77 3.23
C GLY A 23 -5.72 -16.64 3.14
N ALA A 24 -4.75 -16.44 4.04
CA ALA A 24 -3.44 -17.08 4.01
C ALA A 24 -3.49 -18.48 4.66
N ARG A 25 -2.86 -19.46 4.00
CA ARG A 25 -2.76 -20.84 4.51
C ARG A 25 -1.56 -21.03 5.41
N THR A 26 -0.56 -20.17 5.29
CA THR A 26 0.67 -20.25 6.09
C THR A 26 1.01 -18.91 6.76
N LYS A 27 1.75 -18.99 7.86
CA LYS A 27 2.28 -17.80 8.57
C LYS A 27 3.12 -16.92 7.63
N ARG A 28 3.93 -17.56 6.76
CA ARG A 28 4.75 -16.87 5.76
C ARG A 28 3.89 -16.05 4.80
N GLU A 29 2.82 -16.64 4.28
CA GLU A 29 1.90 -15.93 3.37
C GLU A 29 1.24 -14.72 4.02
N ALA A 30 0.78 -14.84 5.27
CA ALA A 30 0.21 -13.70 6.00
C ALA A 30 1.25 -12.58 6.22
N ILE A 31 2.47 -12.95 6.62
CA ILE A 31 3.57 -11.99 6.80
C ILE A 31 3.92 -11.31 5.48
N GLU A 32 4.04 -12.06 4.39
CA GLU A 32 4.33 -11.50 3.06
C GLU A 32 3.20 -10.58 2.55
N ALA A 33 1.94 -10.95 2.78
CA ALA A 33 0.79 -10.11 2.44
C ALA A 33 0.84 -8.79 3.21
N GLY A 34 1.10 -8.83 4.52
CA GLY A 34 1.27 -7.65 5.36
C GLY A 34 2.42 -6.74 4.91
N LEU A 35 3.59 -7.33 4.58
CA LEU A 35 4.73 -6.57 4.07
C LEU A 35 4.42 -5.86 2.74
N ARG A 36 3.73 -6.54 1.82
CA ARG A 36 3.31 -5.92 0.55
C ARG A 36 2.32 -4.77 0.78
N LEU A 37 1.39 -4.94 1.71
CA LEU A 37 0.42 -3.90 2.08
C LEU A 37 1.15 -2.66 2.62
N LEU A 38 2.07 -2.83 3.57
CA LEU A 38 2.86 -1.73 4.14
C LEU A 38 3.66 -0.96 3.07
N ILE A 39 4.30 -1.68 2.15
CA ILE A 39 5.02 -1.04 1.02
C ILE A 39 4.05 -0.24 0.14
N SER A 40 2.88 -0.81 -0.17
CA SER A 40 1.87 -0.14 -0.98
C SER A 40 1.32 1.13 -0.31
N GLU A 41 1.17 1.12 1.01
CA GLU A 41 0.72 2.26 1.81
C GLU A 41 1.78 3.34 1.87
N ALA A 42 3.04 2.96 2.10
CA ALA A 42 4.16 3.89 2.09
C ALA A 42 4.26 4.62 0.73
N ARG A 43 4.12 3.89 -0.39
CA ARG A 43 4.11 4.47 -1.73
C ARG A 43 2.95 5.44 -1.95
N ARG A 44 1.73 5.07 -1.54
CA ARG A 44 0.55 5.94 -1.62
C ARG A 44 0.71 7.19 -0.76
N SER A 45 1.27 7.05 0.43
CA SER A 45 1.57 8.17 1.33
C SER A 45 2.63 9.11 0.76
N ALA A 46 3.68 8.57 0.13
CA ALA A 46 4.69 9.37 -0.57
C ALA A 46 4.06 10.14 -1.73
N LEU A 47 3.29 9.47 -2.60
CA LEU A 47 2.56 10.12 -3.69
C LEU A 47 1.61 11.22 -3.21
N ARG A 48 0.89 11.02 -2.09
CA ARG A 48 0.02 12.05 -1.51
C ARG A 48 0.81 13.24 -0.97
N ARG A 49 1.98 13.02 -0.38
CA ARG A 49 2.86 14.09 0.07
C ARG A 49 3.42 14.87 -1.11
N ASP A 50 3.88 14.17 -2.13
CA ASP A 50 4.38 14.78 -3.36
C ASP A 50 3.26 15.59 -4.03
N LEU A 51 2.06 15.02 -4.21
CA LEU A 51 0.89 15.72 -4.76
C LEU A 51 0.35 16.87 -3.89
N GLY A 52 0.56 16.83 -2.58
CA GLY A 52 0.23 17.94 -1.68
C GLY A 52 1.30 19.05 -1.66
N SER A 53 2.51 18.74 -2.13
CA SER A 53 3.60 19.70 -2.36
C SER A 53 3.66 20.21 -3.80
N PHE A 54 3.09 19.47 -4.75
CA PHE A 54 2.73 20.00 -6.04
C PHE A 54 1.49 20.85 -5.81
N ASP A 55 1.69 22.17 -5.81
CA ASP A 55 0.62 23.13 -6.05
C ASP A 55 0.09 22.86 -7.47
N LEU A 56 -0.76 21.83 -7.58
CA LEU A 56 -1.54 21.57 -8.77
C LEU A 56 -2.59 22.66 -8.79
N ASP A 57 -2.14 23.85 -9.16
CA ASP A 57 -2.89 25.03 -9.54
C ASP A 57 -3.62 24.75 -10.89
N LEU A 58 -4.23 23.56 -10.96
CA LEU A 58 -5.12 23.14 -12.00
C LEU A 58 -6.51 23.56 -11.56
N ASP A 59 -6.76 24.86 -11.75
CA ASP A 59 -8.11 25.41 -11.76
C ASP A 59 -9.00 24.48 -12.60
N LEU A 60 -10.11 24.01 -12.00
CA LEU A 60 -11.06 23.06 -12.58
C LEU A 60 -11.51 23.48 -13.99
N TYR A 61 -11.46 24.78 -14.28
CA TYR A 61 -11.72 25.35 -15.59
C TYR A 61 -10.73 24.86 -16.67
N ARG A 62 -9.43 24.79 -16.38
CA ARG A 62 -8.41 24.36 -17.36
C ARG A 62 -8.48 22.87 -17.66
N LEU A 63 -8.70 22.04 -16.64
CA LEU A 63 -8.89 20.59 -16.79
C LEU A 63 -10.11 20.26 -17.67
N ARG A 64 -11.22 21.00 -17.51
CA ARG A 64 -12.42 20.84 -18.35
C ARG A 64 -12.18 21.25 -19.80
N ARG A 65 -11.43 22.32 -20.05
CA ARG A 65 -11.12 22.78 -21.42
C ARG A 65 -10.25 21.78 -22.19
N GLN A 66 -9.31 21.12 -21.51
CA GLN A 66 -8.46 20.10 -22.14
C GLN A 66 -9.21 18.79 -22.44
N ARG A 67 -10.24 18.47 -21.65
CA ARG A 67 -11.06 17.27 -21.85
C ARG A 67 -12.12 17.43 -22.95
N ASN A 68 -12.57 18.66 -23.21
CA ASN A 68 -13.57 18.99 -24.23
C ASN A 68 -12.96 19.58 -25.52
N GLY A 69 -11.63 19.63 -25.61
CA GLY A 69 -10.89 20.06 -26.80
C GLY A 69 -10.27 18.86 -27.51
N GLY A 70 -11.12 18.10 -28.21
CA GLY A 70 -10.78 17.12 -29.22
C GLY A 70 -11.67 17.35 -30.43
#